data_AF-A0A8B8ZE64-F1
#
_entry.id   AF-A0A8B8ZE64-F1
#
_cell.length_a   1.000
_cell.length_b   1.000
_cell.length_c   1.000
_cell.angle_alpha   90.00
_cell.angle_beta   90.00
_cell.angle_gamma   90.00
#
_symmetry.space_group_name_H-M   'P 1'
#
loop_
_entity.id
_entity.type
_entity.pdbx_description
1 polymer ?
#
loop_
_entity_poly.entity_id
_entity_poly.type
_entity_poly.pdbx_seq_one_letter_code
_entity_poly.pdbx_strand_id
1 'polypeptide(L)'
;MKATKRIQKKQWRAKTTTSIKSLPHDLIVEIVAQLVSLSSTPVSDLENLQMTCKMFRTASKAKLVGQHISLEKEWSMHWWNKERYFAILNSCAAAGNLKACFILGLENVFNLESLNLGLRYLEKAMVGGHDAATYTMGILLFGDHRTRQIGMEYLNKIGVVSGGTEDSERMKFQNPYFEQCRRQVIESVRRITMKRWSPRQIERCTSPTCGRVEGWEERQSFCSELCKWTSEYFQFYTQV
;
A
#
# COMPACT_ATOMS: atom_id res chain seq x y z
N MET A 1 40.61 -11.22 -72.88
CA MET A 1 39.35 -11.47 -72.13
C MET A 1 39.29 -10.52 -70.94
N LYS A 2 38.43 -9.49 -70.95
CA LYS A 2 38.16 -8.63 -69.78
C LYS A 2 36.80 -9.03 -69.22
N ALA A 3 36.76 -9.57 -68.00
CA ALA A 3 35.53 -9.87 -67.30
C ALA A 3 35.20 -8.70 -66.36
N THR A 4 34.23 -7.87 -66.73
CA THR A 4 33.63 -6.86 -65.86
C THR A 4 32.57 -7.52 -64.98
N LYS A 5 32.88 -7.73 -63.69
CA LYS A 5 31.89 -8.19 -62.71
C LYS A 5 30.96 -7.03 -62.33
N ARG A 6 29.67 -7.22 -62.60
CA ARG A 6 28.58 -6.30 -62.27
C ARG A 6 27.97 -6.70 -60.91
N ILE A 7 28.11 -5.78 -59.95
CA ILE A 7 27.17 -5.38 -58.87
C ILE A 7 26.49 -6.47 -58.03
N GLN A 8 26.55 -6.31 -56.70
CA GLN A 8 25.35 -6.29 -55.85
C GLN A 8 25.64 -5.46 -54.58
N LYS A 9 25.21 -4.18 -54.58
CA LYS A 9 25.13 -3.39 -53.35
C LYS A 9 24.00 -4.00 -52.51
N LYS A 10 24.37 -4.61 -51.38
CA LYS A 10 23.42 -5.13 -50.38
C LYS A 10 22.51 -3.99 -49.92
N GLN A 11 21.24 -4.07 -50.29
CA GLN A 11 20.21 -3.14 -49.85
C GLN A 11 19.84 -3.50 -48.42
N TRP A 12 20.38 -2.76 -47.46
CA TRP A 12 20.02 -2.92 -46.06
C TRP A 12 18.55 -2.49 -45.89
N ARG A 13 17.68 -3.41 -45.47
CA ARG A 13 16.30 -3.06 -45.07
C ARG A 13 16.38 -2.02 -43.97
N ALA A 14 15.89 -0.81 -44.24
CA ALA A 14 15.79 0.23 -43.23
C ALA A 14 14.91 -0.30 -42.08
N LYS A 15 15.48 -0.35 -40.87
CA LYS A 15 14.73 -0.69 -39.65
C LYS A 15 13.72 0.43 -39.44
N THR A 16 12.45 0.19 -39.75
CA THR A 16 11.36 1.14 -39.50
C THR A 16 11.26 1.40 -38.01
N THR A 17 11.79 2.54 -37.58
CA THR A 17 11.61 3.06 -36.23
C THR A 17 10.25 3.76 -36.17
N THR A 18 9.24 3.10 -35.61
CA THR A 18 7.95 3.74 -35.31
C THR A 18 8.17 4.82 -34.25
N SER A 19 7.73 6.05 -34.56
CA SER A 19 7.85 7.18 -33.63
C SER A 19 6.91 6.99 -32.45
N ILE A 20 7.37 7.31 -31.24
CA ILE A 20 6.49 7.31 -30.05
C ILE A 20 5.27 8.23 -30.23
N LYS A 21 5.40 9.28 -31.06
CA LYS A 21 4.32 10.22 -31.37
C LYS A 21 3.20 9.61 -32.21
N SER A 22 3.40 8.45 -32.84
CA SER A 22 2.35 7.78 -33.61
C SER A 22 1.51 6.83 -32.76
N LEU A 23 1.82 6.65 -31.47
CA LEU A 23 1.00 5.83 -30.58
C LEU A 23 -0.30 6.56 -30.19
N PRO A 24 -1.41 5.83 -30.06
CA PRO A 24 -2.63 6.34 -29.43
C PRO A 24 -2.35 6.92 -28.03
N HIS A 25 -3.12 7.94 -27.66
CA HIS A 25 -2.91 8.64 -26.38
C HIS A 25 -3.01 7.71 -25.17
N ASP A 26 -3.95 6.76 -25.19
CA ASP A 26 -4.17 5.83 -24.08
C ASP A 26 -2.95 4.93 -23.85
N LEU A 27 -2.26 4.49 -24.91
CA LEU A 27 -1.01 3.75 -24.79
C LEU A 27 0.12 4.62 -24.22
N ILE A 28 0.15 5.91 -24.54
CA ILE A 28 1.10 6.84 -23.91
C ILE A 28 0.81 6.94 -22.41
N VAL A 29 -0.46 7.07 -22.02
CA VAL A 29 -0.88 7.12 -20.60
C VAL A 29 -0.45 5.86 -19.86
N GLU A 30 -0.65 4.68 -20.45
CA GLU A 30 -0.20 3.40 -19.89
C GLU A 30 1.33 3.34 -19.74
N ILE A 31 2.09 3.79 -20.74
CA ILE A 31 3.55 3.87 -20.65
C ILE A 31 3.98 4.78 -19.49
N VAL A 32 3.34 5.94 -19.32
CA VAL A 32 3.64 6.85 -18.20
C VAL A 32 3.26 6.23 -16.86
N ALA A 33 2.09 5.56 -16.77
CA ALA A 33 1.66 4.87 -15.57
C ALA A 33 2.65 3.75 -15.17
N GLN A 34 3.12 2.97 -16.15
CA GLN A 34 4.11 1.94 -15.92
C GLN A 34 5.47 2.52 -15.49
N LEU A 35 5.89 3.64 -16.09
CA LEU A 35 7.10 4.35 -15.69
C LEU A 35 7.05 4.73 -14.20
N VAL A 36 5.99 5.40 -13.75
CA VAL A 36 5.90 5.86 -12.35
C VAL A 36 5.66 4.73 -11.35
N SER A 37 5.19 3.57 -11.81
CA SER A 37 5.07 2.37 -10.97
C SER A 37 6.43 1.72 -10.75
N LEU A 38 7.24 1.59 -11.81
CA LEU A 38 8.52 0.89 -11.77
C LEU A 38 9.70 1.77 -11.32
N SER A 39 9.64 3.07 -11.59
CA SER A 39 10.71 4.04 -11.31
C SER A 39 11.17 4.01 -9.85
N SER A 40 12.48 4.14 -9.61
CA SER A 40 13.06 4.35 -8.27
C SER A 40 12.77 5.75 -7.70
N THR A 41 12.45 6.72 -8.56
CA THR A 41 12.24 8.14 -8.27
C THR A 41 11.01 8.65 -9.03
N PRO A 42 9.82 8.09 -8.77
CA PRO A 42 8.66 8.25 -9.64
C PRO A 42 8.20 9.70 -9.81
N VAL A 43 8.35 10.55 -8.78
CA VAL A 43 7.97 11.97 -8.87
C VAL A 43 8.91 12.72 -9.80
N SER A 44 10.22 12.58 -9.58
CA SER A 44 11.24 13.23 -10.42
C SER A 44 11.19 12.75 -11.87
N ASP A 45 11.00 11.45 -12.09
CA ASP A 45 10.91 10.88 -13.43
C ASP A 45 9.67 11.38 -14.17
N LEU A 46 8.54 11.50 -13.47
CA LEU A 46 7.31 12.05 -14.03
C LEU A 46 7.50 13.53 -14.42
N GLU A 47 8.12 14.33 -13.55
CA GLU A 47 8.41 15.75 -13.83
C GLU A 47 9.34 15.92 -15.02
N ASN A 48 10.43 15.16 -15.06
CA ASN A 48 11.35 15.13 -16.20
C ASN A 48 10.61 14.77 -17.49
N LEU A 49 9.74 13.76 -17.45
CA LEU A 49 8.94 13.35 -18.60
C LEU A 49 7.99 14.47 -19.07
N GLN A 50 7.34 15.18 -18.15
CA GLN A 50 6.47 16.34 -18.46
C GLN A 50 7.22 17.50 -19.13
N MET A 51 8.51 17.65 -18.86
CA MET A 51 9.36 18.67 -19.47
C MET A 51 9.78 18.33 -20.91
N THR A 52 9.78 17.04 -21.29
CA THR A 52 10.24 16.62 -22.63
C THR A 52 9.32 17.09 -23.76
N CYS A 53 7.99 16.92 -23.64
CA CYS A 53 7.05 17.32 -24.68
C CYS A 53 5.59 17.44 -24.19
N LYS A 54 4.77 18.13 -25.00
CA LYS A 54 3.33 18.32 -24.73
C LYS A 54 2.55 17.01 -24.61
N MET A 55 2.88 16.00 -25.41
CA MET A 55 2.22 14.70 -25.40
C MET A 55 2.35 14.03 -24.03
N PHE A 56 3.57 13.92 -23.50
CA PHE A 56 3.80 13.37 -22.17
C PHE A 56 3.22 14.25 -21.09
N ARG A 57 3.36 15.57 -21.19
CA ARG A 57 2.75 16.51 -20.22
C ARG A 57 1.24 16.30 -20.09
N THR A 58 0.54 16.06 -21.20
CA THR A 58 -0.90 15.76 -21.18
C THR A 58 -1.15 14.38 -20.59
N ALA A 59 -0.40 13.36 -21.00
CA ALA A 59 -0.56 11.98 -20.50
C ALA A 59 -0.33 11.88 -18.98
N SER A 60 0.66 12.61 -18.45
CA SER A 60 0.97 12.66 -17.02
C SER A 60 -0.17 13.16 -16.14
N LYS A 61 -1.16 13.87 -16.69
CA LYS A 61 -2.33 14.37 -15.96
C LYS A 61 -3.48 13.36 -15.91
N ALA A 62 -3.37 12.24 -16.64
CA ALA A 62 -4.40 11.23 -16.63
C ALA A 62 -4.53 10.59 -15.23
N LYS A 63 -5.77 10.29 -14.84
CA LYS A 63 -6.09 9.65 -13.55
C LYS A 63 -5.28 8.37 -13.34
N LEU A 64 -5.10 7.56 -14.39
CA LEU A 64 -4.32 6.33 -14.34
C LEU A 64 -2.88 6.57 -13.85
N VAL A 65 -2.23 7.67 -14.26
CA VAL A 65 -0.86 7.96 -13.81
C VAL A 65 -0.83 8.16 -12.29
N GLY A 66 -1.74 8.98 -11.75
CA GLY A 66 -1.84 9.20 -10.31
C GLY A 66 -2.14 7.93 -9.51
N GLN A 67 -2.93 7.01 -10.07
CA GLN A 67 -3.23 5.70 -9.47
C GLN A 67 -1.99 4.81 -9.33
N HIS A 68 -1.01 4.96 -10.23
CA HIS A 68 0.14 4.06 -10.33
C HIS A 68 1.45 4.63 -9.76
N ILE A 69 1.48 5.89 -9.29
CA ILE A 69 2.68 6.46 -8.65
C ILE A 69 3.09 5.61 -7.43
N SER A 70 4.34 5.11 -7.45
CA SER A 70 4.93 4.29 -6.40
C SER A 70 5.40 5.14 -5.20
N LEU A 71 4.46 5.54 -4.33
CA LEU A 71 4.71 6.41 -3.18
C LEU A 71 5.69 5.85 -2.14
N GLU A 72 5.91 4.54 -2.11
CA GLU A 72 6.86 3.91 -1.18
C GLU A 72 8.32 4.30 -1.46
N LYS A 73 8.60 4.88 -2.62
CA LYS A 73 9.95 5.32 -2.99
C LYS A 73 10.18 6.79 -2.63
N GLU A 74 9.13 7.48 -2.19
CA GLU A 74 9.10 8.92 -1.92
C GLU A 74 8.92 9.25 -0.43
N TRP A 75 8.93 8.26 0.46
CA TRP A 75 8.80 8.44 1.93
C TRP A 75 9.76 9.47 2.50
N SER A 76 10.93 9.52 1.88
CA SER A 76 12.02 10.41 2.16
C SER A 76 11.50 11.87 2.19
N MET A 77 10.70 12.27 1.19
CA MET A 77 10.10 13.60 1.05
C MET A 77 9.23 14.05 2.22
N HIS A 78 8.63 13.12 2.99
CA HIS A 78 7.82 13.46 4.17
C HIS A 78 8.58 14.34 5.17
N TRP A 79 9.89 14.11 5.33
CA TRP A 79 10.70 14.76 6.35
C TRP A 79 11.33 16.09 5.92
N TRP A 80 11.70 16.25 4.65
CA TRP A 80 12.40 17.46 4.16
C TRP A 80 11.54 18.36 3.27
N ASN A 81 10.42 17.87 2.74
CA ASN A 81 9.48 18.69 1.99
C ASN A 81 8.05 18.21 2.20
N LYS A 82 7.59 18.37 3.45
CA LYS A 82 6.29 17.88 3.91
C LYS A 82 5.14 18.41 3.03
N GLU A 83 5.13 19.71 2.73
CA GLU A 83 4.10 20.34 1.90
C GLU A 83 3.97 19.68 0.52
N ARG A 84 5.09 19.52 -0.20
CA ARG A 84 5.10 18.88 -1.52
C ARG A 84 4.66 17.42 -1.43
N TYR A 85 5.12 16.70 -0.40
CA TYR A 85 4.72 15.32 -0.18
C TYR A 85 3.20 15.18 -0.01
N PHE A 86 2.57 16.04 0.81
CA PHE A 86 1.12 16.05 0.97
C PHE A 86 0.37 16.48 -0.30
N ALA A 87 0.90 17.43 -1.07
CA ALA A 87 0.29 17.80 -2.35
C ALA A 87 0.24 16.60 -3.31
N ILE A 88 1.32 15.82 -3.38
CA ILE A 88 1.39 14.60 -4.20
C ILE A 88 0.44 13.53 -3.66
N LEU A 89 0.45 13.26 -2.36
CA LEU A 89 -0.44 12.29 -1.74
C LEU A 89 -1.92 12.62 -1.99
N ASN A 90 -2.32 13.87 -1.79
CA ASN A 90 -3.69 14.30 -2.03
C ASN A 90 -4.09 14.15 -3.49
N SER A 91 -3.20 14.51 -4.43
CA SER A 91 -3.43 14.32 -5.86
C SER A 91 -3.59 12.84 -6.23
N CYS A 92 -2.71 11.97 -5.73
CA CYS A 92 -2.78 10.53 -5.96
C CYS A 92 -4.05 9.92 -5.34
N ALA A 93 -4.41 10.33 -4.12
CA ALA A 93 -5.63 9.88 -3.45
C ALA A 93 -6.90 10.31 -4.21
N ALA A 94 -6.94 11.54 -4.74
CA ALA A 94 -8.01 12.01 -5.61
C ALA A 94 -8.09 11.21 -6.92
N ALA A 95 -6.95 10.75 -7.43
CA ALA A 95 -6.90 9.83 -8.56
C ALA A 95 -7.34 8.39 -8.21
N GLY A 96 -7.45 8.03 -6.93
CA GLY A 96 -7.84 6.70 -6.47
C GLY A 96 -6.66 5.77 -6.16
N ASN A 97 -5.47 6.31 -5.92
CA ASN A 97 -4.33 5.54 -5.43
C ASN A 97 -4.59 5.07 -3.99
N LEU A 98 -4.72 3.76 -3.80
CA LEU A 98 -5.06 3.17 -2.51
C LEU A 98 -3.95 3.34 -1.47
N LYS A 99 -2.68 3.30 -1.90
CA LYS A 99 -1.54 3.56 -1.03
C LYS A 99 -1.55 5.01 -0.54
N ALA A 100 -1.88 5.96 -1.41
CA ALA A 100 -2.02 7.36 -1.03
C ALA A 100 -3.11 7.56 0.04
N CYS A 101 -4.28 6.96 -0.17
CA CYS A 101 -5.36 6.92 0.82
C CYS A 101 -4.89 6.30 2.15
N PHE A 102 -4.20 5.16 2.10
CA PHE A 102 -3.65 4.52 3.29
C PHE A 102 -2.70 5.44 4.07
N ILE A 103 -1.72 6.07 3.40
CA ILE A 103 -0.73 6.95 4.02
C ILE A 103 -1.41 8.19 4.63
N LEU A 104 -2.34 8.83 3.89
CA LEU A 104 -3.13 9.95 4.41
C LEU A 104 -3.96 9.53 5.63
N GLY A 105 -4.51 8.32 5.60
CA GLY A 105 -5.23 7.72 6.73
C GLY A 105 -4.35 7.65 7.97
N LEU A 106 -3.15 7.07 7.83
CA LEU A 106 -2.18 6.99 8.92
C LEU A 106 -1.76 8.38 9.43
N GLU A 107 -1.43 9.33 8.56
CA GLU A 107 -1.02 10.68 8.99
C GLU A 107 -2.14 11.37 9.80
N ASN A 108 -3.40 11.24 9.35
CA ASN A 108 -4.52 11.85 10.05
C ASN A 108 -4.75 11.23 11.45
N VAL A 109 -4.56 9.92 11.58
CA VAL A 109 -4.71 9.22 12.87
C VAL A 109 -3.51 9.49 13.80
N PHE A 110 -2.30 9.31 13.28
CA PHE A 110 -1.07 9.23 14.08
C PHE A 110 -0.26 10.54 14.13
N ASN A 111 -0.67 11.61 13.43
CA ASN A 111 0.04 12.88 13.49
C ASN A 111 -0.89 14.10 13.64
N LEU A 112 -2.02 14.12 12.91
CA LEU A 112 -2.93 15.27 12.85
C LEU A 112 -4.15 15.18 13.78
N GLU A 113 -4.24 14.12 14.59
CA GLU A 113 -5.30 13.91 15.60
C GLU A 113 -6.74 14.00 15.02
N SER A 114 -6.85 13.72 13.71
CA SER A 114 -8.07 13.85 12.92
C SER A 114 -8.64 12.47 12.59
N LEU A 115 -9.03 11.74 13.64
CA LEU A 115 -9.47 10.33 13.53
C LEU A 115 -10.54 10.12 12.45
N ASN A 116 -11.58 10.94 12.42
CA ASN A 116 -12.68 10.80 11.45
C ASN A 116 -12.19 10.92 9.99
N LEU A 117 -11.31 11.88 9.71
CA LEU A 117 -10.74 12.04 8.37
C LEU A 117 -9.80 10.88 8.03
N GLY A 118 -9.03 10.42 9.02
CA GLY A 118 -8.16 9.26 8.89
C GLY A 118 -8.93 7.99 8.55
N LEU A 119 -10.01 7.70 9.28
CA LEU A 119 -10.89 6.56 9.02
C LEU A 119 -11.50 6.60 7.61
N ARG A 120 -11.92 7.77 7.12
CA ARG A 120 -12.45 7.92 5.75
C ARG A 120 -11.43 7.60 4.66
N TYR A 121 -10.17 7.96 4.88
CA TYR A 121 -9.10 7.61 3.95
C TYR A 121 -8.73 6.13 4.02
N LEU A 122 -8.65 5.57 5.22
CA LEU A 122 -8.42 4.12 5.41
C LEU A 122 -9.55 3.28 4.82
N GLU A 123 -10.81 3.71 4.98
CA GLU A 123 -11.97 3.05 4.39
C GLU A 123 -11.87 3.01 2.86
N LYS A 124 -11.52 4.12 2.20
CA LYS A 124 -11.29 4.13 0.74
C LYS A 124 -10.23 3.11 0.31
N ALA A 125 -9.12 3.03 1.05
CA ALA A 125 -8.06 2.07 0.76
C ALA A 125 -8.54 0.62 0.98
N MET A 126 -9.21 0.36 2.10
CA MET A 126 -9.78 -0.94 2.46
C MET A 126 -10.81 -1.43 1.43
N VAL A 127 -11.77 -0.59 1.04
CA VAL A 127 -12.78 -0.93 0.01
C VAL A 127 -12.13 -1.20 -1.34
N GLY A 128 -11.00 -0.56 -1.64
CA GLY A 128 -10.19 -0.85 -2.82
C GLY A 128 -9.35 -2.13 -2.73
N GLY A 129 -9.38 -2.87 -1.61
CA GLY A 129 -8.62 -4.11 -1.42
C GLY A 129 -7.22 -3.92 -0.84
N HIS A 130 -6.93 -2.81 -0.14
CA HIS A 130 -5.65 -2.60 0.51
C HIS A 130 -5.64 -3.23 1.92
N ASP A 131 -5.09 -4.43 2.06
CA ASP A 131 -5.19 -5.22 3.30
C ASP A 131 -4.52 -4.60 4.54
N ALA A 132 -3.41 -3.88 4.39
CA ALA A 132 -2.85 -3.11 5.51
C ALA A 132 -3.80 -2.01 5.99
N ALA A 133 -4.68 -1.48 5.13
CA ALA A 133 -5.71 -0.53 5.56
C ALA A 133 -6.84 -1.24 6.30
N THR A 134 -7.25 -2.42 5.83
CA THR A 134 -8.18 -3.33 6.55
C THR A 134 -7.66 -3.64 7.94
N TYR A 135 -6.37 -3.99 8.06
CA TYR A 135 -5.70 -4.23 9.33
C TYR A 135 -5.75 -3.00 10.24
N THR A 136 -5.35 -1.83 9.73
CA THR A 136 -5.36 -0.58 10.52
C THR A 136 -6.77 -0.24 10.99
N MET A 137 -7.79 -0.34 10.12
CA MET A 137 -9.19 -0.15 10.51
C MET A 137 -9.61 -1.12 11.60
N GLY A 138 -9.23 -2.39 11.47
CA GLY A 138 -9.47 -3.43 12.47
C GLY A 138 -8.93 -3.04 13.85
N ILE A 139 -7.63 -2.69 13.93
CA ILE A 139 -6.98 -2.29 15.19
C ILE A 139 -7.62 -1.03 15.79
N LEU A 140 -7.87 0.01 14.98
CA LEU A 140 -8.42 1.27 15.47
C LEU A 140 -9.84 1.10 16.02
N LEU A 141 -10.70 0.37 15.30
CA LEU A 141 -12.08 0.12 15.73
C LEU A 141 -12.16 -0.86 16.90
N PHE A 142 -11.22 -1.80 17.02
CA PHE A 142 -11.15 -2.74 18.14
C PHE A 142 -10.98 -2.04 19.49
N GLY A 143 -10.25 -0.92 19.50
CA GLY A 143 -9.94 -0.15 20.71
C GLY A 143 -11.15 0.53 21.38
N ASP A 144 -12.26 0.77 20.67
CA ASP A 144 -13.51 1.29 21.26
C ASP A 144 -14.53 0.15 21.38
N HIS A 145 -15.06 -0.05 22.59
CA HIS A 145 -16.09 -1.07 22.87
C HIS A 145 -17.27 -1.02 21.89
N ARG A 146 -17.69 0.18 21.47
CA ARG A 146 -18.84 0.37 20.57
C ARG A 146 -18.58 -0.11 19.14
N THR A 147 -17.33 -0.07 18.69
CA THR A 147 -16.93 -0.50 17.34
C THR A 147 -16.13 -1.80 17.34
N ARG A 148 -15.93 -2.40 18.51
CA ARG A 148 -15.02 -3.53 18.69
C ARG A 148 -15.36 -4.71 17.80
N GLN A 149 -16.65 -5.05 17.72
CA GLN A 149 -17.12 -6.16 16.90
C GLN A 149 -16.82 -5.92 15.41
N ILE A 150 -17.02 -4.69 14.92
CA ILE A 150 -16.68 -4.30 13.55
C ILE A 150 -15.16 -4.41 13.32
N GLY A 151 -14.36 -3.99 14.30
CA GLY A 151 -12.90 -4.15 14.26
C GLY A 151 -12.49 -5.62 14.12
N MET A 152 -13.09 -6.51 14.92
CA MET A 152 -12.87 -7.96 14.82
C MET A 152 -13.29 -8.53 13.47
N GLU A 153 -14.42 -8.09 12.92
CA GLU A 153 -14.87 -8.51 11.59
C GLU A 153 -13.85 -8.14 10.49
N TYR A 154 -13.26 -6.95 10.55
CA TYR A 154 -12.22 -6.56 9.59
C TYR A 154 -10.94 -7.37 9.76
N LEU A 155 -10.48 -7.59 11.00
CA LEU A 155 -9.30 -8.42 11.26
C LEU A 155 -9.51 -9.86 10.78
N ASN A 156 -10.71 -10.40 10.93
CA ASN A 156 -11.07 -11.75 10.50
C ASN A 156 -11.09 -11.94 8.98
N LYS A 157 -11.27 -10.87 8.19
CA LYS A 157 -11.29 -10.91 6.71
C LYS A 157 -9.89 -11.03 6.10
N ILE A 158 -8.85 -10.65 6.83
CA ILE A 158 -7.48 -10.62 6.32
C ILE A 158 -6.98 -12.05 6.10
N GLY A 159 -6.47 -12.33 4.89
CA GLY A 159 -5.94 -13.64 4.53
C GLY A 159 -6.99 -14.72 4.27
N VAL A 160 -8.28 -14.37 4.17
CA VAL A 160 -9.31 -15.27 3.62
C VAL A 160 -9.24 -15.17 2.11
N VAL A 161 -8.59 -16.13 1.45
CA VAL A 161 -8.70 -16.29 0.01
C VAL A 161 -10.11 -16.82 -0.28
N SER A 162 -10.88 -16.12 -1.11
CA SER A 162 -12.18 -16.58 -1.58
C SER A 162 -12.05 -17.98 -2.19
N GLY A 163 -12.54 -19.01 -1.48
CA GLY A 163 -12.49 -20.42 -1.91
C GLY A 163 -11.70 -21.40 -1.03
N GLY A 164 -11.20 -20.99 0.14
CA GLY A 164 -10.54 -21.90 1.09
C GLY A 164 -11.52 -22.72 1.95
N THR A 165 -11.17 -23.98 2.24
CA THR A 165 -11.89 -24.89 3.15
C THR A 165 -11.81 -24.44 4.61
N GLU A 166 -12.72 -24.90 5.47
CA GLU A 166 -12.82 -24.56 6.91
C GLU A 166 -11.50 -24.77 7.70
N ASP A 167 -10.63 -25.70 7.26
CA ASP A 167 -9.29 -25.90 7.83
C ASP A 167 -8.37 -24.66 7.69
N SER A 168 -8.63 -23.79 6.71
CA SER A 168 -7.91 -22.52 6.50
C SER A 168 -8.21 -21.49 7.60
N GLU A 169 -9.34 -21.59 8.31
CA GLU A 169 -9.71 -20.63 9.35
C GLU A 169 -8.98 -20.86 10.67
N ARG A 170 -8.68 -22.13 11.00
CA ARG A 170 -7.93 -22.52 12.21
C ARG A 170 -6.44 -22.17 12.13
N MET A 171 -5.89 -21.96 10.93
CA MET A 171 -4.46 -21.70 10.70
C MET A 171 -4.10 -20.20 10.56
N LYS A 172 -5.02 -19.28 10.89
CA LYS A 172 -4.83 -17.82 10.71
C LYS A 172 -3.69 -17.21 11.55
N PHE A 173 -3.33 -17.77 12.71
CA PHE A 173 -2.25 -17.23 13.57
C PHE A 173 -0.84 -17.65 13.14
N GLN A 174 -0.75 -18.62 12.22
CA GLN A 174 0.47 -18.93 11.47
C GLN A 174 0.40 -18.36 10.05
N ASN A 175 -0.60 -17.53 9.74
CA ASN A 175 -0.73 -16.95 8.41
C ASN A 175 0.35 -15.87 8.24
N PRO A 176 1.42 -16.14 7.46
CA PRO A 176 2.48 -15.17 7.24
C PRO A 176 1.95 -13.87 6.62
N TYR A 177 0.78 -13.93 5.97
CA TYR A 177 0.11 -12.78 5.38
C TYR A 177 -0.41 -11.77 6.41
N PHE A 178 -0.97 -12.25 7.53
CA PHE A 178 -1.48 -11.36 8.58
C PHE A 178 -0.33 -10.61 9.26
N GLU A 179 0.76 -11.33 9.55
CA GLU A 179 1.97 -10.73 10.07
C GLU A 179 2.59 -9.73 9.08
N GLN A 180 2.57 -10.03 7.78
CA GLN A 180 3.02 -9.10 6.75
C GLN A 180 2.22 -7.80 6.75
N CYS A 181 0.89 -7.88 6.89
CA CYS A 181 0.03 -6.70 7.02
C CYS A 181 0.41 -5.86 8.24
N ARG A 182 0.58 -6.50 9.42
CA ARG A 182 1.05 -5.84 10.63
C ARG A 182 2.39 -5.13 10.41
N ARG A 183 3.39 -5.84 9.84
CA ARG A 183 4.73 -5.29 9.58
C ARG A 183 4.66 -4.07 8.65
N GLN A 184 3.87 -4.15 7.59
CA GLN A 184 3.70 -3.05 6.64
C GLN A 184 3.10 -1.80 7.32
N VAL A 185 2.11 -1.97 8.19
CA VAL A 185 1.51 -0.85 8.94
C VAL A 185 2.53 -0.26 9.92
N ILE A 186 3.22 -1.08 10.70
CA ILE A 186 4.24 -0.63 11.66
C ILE A 186 5.33 0.16 10.94
N GLU A 187 5.87 -0.36 9.84
CA GLU A 187 6.89 0.32 9.05
C GLU A 187 6.36 1.65 8.51
N SER A 188 5.14 1.66 7.97
CA SER A 188 4.52 2.87 7.43
C SER A 188 4.32 3.93 8.52
N VAL A 189 3.87 3.55 9.72
CA VAL A 189 3.71 4.48 10.84
C VAL A 189 5.08 5.02 11.28
N ARG A 190 6.09 4.16 11.46
CA ARG A 190 7.46 4.58 11.83
C ARG A 190 8.10 5.50 10.79
N ARG A 191 7.72 5.40 9.51
CA ARG A 191 8.19 6.30 8.45
C ARG A 191 7.57 7.70 8.52
N ILE A 192 6.39 7.87 9.15
CA ILE A 192 5.67 9.15 9.21
C ILE A 192 5.64 9.78 10.60
N THR A 193 5.88 9.03 11.67
CA THR A 193 5.79 9.56 13.04
C THR A 193 6.98 9.13 13.89
N MET A 194 7.38 10.03 14.78
CA MET A 194 8.32 9.76 15.89
C MET A 194 7.59 9.62 17.23
N LYS A 195 6.26 9.82 17.25
CA LYS A 195 5.44 9.71 18.47
C LYS A 195 5.25 8.23 18.80
N ARG A 196 5.34 7.88 20.09
CA ARG A 196 4.90 6.57 20.59
C ARG A 196 3.41 6.57 20.84
N TRP A 197 2.72 5.52 20.43
CA TRP A 197 1.28 5.42 20.58
C TRP A 197 0.93 4.42 21.67
N SER A 198 0.09 4.87 22.61
CA SER A 198 -0.40 4.00 23.68
C SER A 198 -1.76 3.42 23.31
N PRO A 199 -2.02 2.15 23.63
CA PRO A 199 -3.32 1.54 23.43
C PRO A 199 -4.36 2.18 24.36
N ARG A 200 -5.62 2.16 23.95
CA ARG A 200 -6.73 2.41 24.87
C ARG A 200 -6.76 1.29 25.92
N GLN A 201 -7.14 1.64 27.15
CA GLN A 201 -7.31 0.65 28.19
C GLN A 201 -8.53 -0.21 27.86
N ILE A 202 -8.28 -1.49 27.63
CA ILE A 202 -9.30 -2.52 27.41
C ILE A 202 -9.05 -3.66 28.40
N GLU A 203 -10.12 -4.30 28.84
CA GLU A 203 -10.04 -5.40 29.79
C GLU A 203 -9.24 -6.56 29.22
N ARG A 204 -8.31 -7.09 30.02
CA ARG A 204 -7.50 -8.26 29.68
C ARG A 204 -8.12 -9.51 30.29
N CYS A 205 -7.92 -10.64 29.61
CA CYS A 205 -8.29 -11.93 30.16
C CYS A 205 -7.50 -12.19 31.45
N THR A 206 -8.19 -12.65 32.50
CA THR A 206 -7.58 -13.02 33.79
C THR A 206 -7.10 -14.47 33.82
N SER A 207 -7.45 -15.27 32.81
CA SER A 207 -7.02 -16.66 32.74
C SER A 207 -5.49 -16.75 32.63
N PRO A 208 -4.82 -17.49 33.53
CA PRO A 208 -3.36 -17.54 33.57
C PRO A 208 -2.76 -18.25 32.36
N THR A 209 -3.52 -19.07 31.64
CA THR A 209 -3.07 -19.82 30.45
C THR A 209 -3.38 -19.10 29.15
N CYS A 210 -4.23 -18.07 29.16
CA CYS A 210 -4.59 -17.33 27.94
C CYS A 210 -3.43 -16.50 27.42
N GLY A 211 -3.07 -16.69 26.15
CA GLY A 211 -1.96 -16.02 25.47
C GLY A 211 -0.58 -16.61 25.78
N ARG A 212 -0.50 -17.73 26.50
CA ARG A 212 0.78 -18.44 26.68
C ARG A 212 1.16 -19.17 25.40
N VAL A 213 2.45 -19.14 25.12
CA VAL A 213 3.07 -20.00 24.12
C VAL A 213 3.21 -21.40 24.75
N GLU A 214 2.56 -22.40 24.17
CA GLU A 214 2.62 -23.79 24.64
C GLU A 214 3.34 -24.69 23.62
N GLY A 215 4.17 -25.61 24.13
CA GLY A 215 4.84 -26.64 23.35
C GLY A 215 6.03 -26.17 22.49
N TRP A 216 6.63 -27.11 21.77
CA TRP A 216 7.76 -26.88 20.86
C TRP A 216 7.36 -26.18 19.55
N GLU A 217 6.06 -26.04 19.29
CA GLU A 217 5.50 -25.43 18.07
C GLU A 217 5.25 -23.91 18.19
N GLU A 218 5.61 -23.30 19.33
CA GLU A 218 5.43 -21.86 19.62
C GLU A 218 4.00 -21.32 19.40
N ARG A 219 2.96 -22.15 19.51
CA ARG A 219 1.57 -21.72 19.31
C ARG A 219 1.01 -21.06 20.58
N GLN A 220 0.42 -19.88 20.42
CA GLN A 220 -0.34 -19.22 21.50
C GLN A 220 -1.75 -19.80 21.59
N SER A 221 -2.16 -20.23 22.77
CA SER A 221 -3.54 -20.63 23.05
C SER A 221 -4.35 -19.46 23.62
N PHE A 222 -5.59 -19.27 23.15
CA PHE A 222 -6.46 -18.18 23.61
C PHE A 222 -7.82 -18.72 24.08
N CYS A 223 -8.36 -18.15 25.14
CA CYS A 223 -9.67 -18.56 25.67
C CYS A 223 -10.85 -18.15 24.78
N SER A 224 -10.68 -17.18 23.89
CA SER A 224 -11.69 -16.72 22.94
C SER A 224 -11.06 -15.90 21.80
N GLU A 225 -11.82 -15.70 20.71
CA GLU A 225 -11.45 -14.76 19.65
C GLU A 225 -11.24 -13.34 20.18
N LEU A 226 -12.02 -12.91 21.17
CA LEU A 226 -11.81 -11.61 21.81
C LEU A 226 -10.42 -11.53 22.46
N CYS A 227 -10.01 -12.56 23.21
CA CYS A 227 -8.70 -12.58 23.86
C CYS A 227 -7.55 -12.56 22.85
N LYS A 228 -7.72 -13.26 21.72
CA LYS A 228 -6.79 -13.26 20.60
C LYS A 228 -6.60 -11.85 20.01
N TRP A 229 -7.70 -11.16 19.65
CA TRP A 229 -7.61 -9.80 19.12
C TRP A 229 -7.16 -8.77 20.15
N THR A 230 -7.46 -8.98 21.44
CA THR A 230 -6.89 -8.20 22.53
C THR A 230 -5.37 -8.34 22.59
N SER A 231 -4.84 -9.55 22.44
CA SER A 231 -3.39 -9.78 22.37
C SER A 231 -2.76 -9.05 21.18
N GLU A 232 -3.35 -9.22 19.99
CA GLU A 232 -2.89 -8.56 18.76
C GLU A 232 -2.91 -7.03 18.88
N TYR A 233 -3.99 -6.48 19.45
CA TYR A 233 -4.13 -5.05 19.70
C TYR A 233 -2.98 -4.53 20.56
N PHE A 234 -2.69 -5.18 21.69
CA PHE A 234 -1.56 -4.77 22.54
C PHE A 234 -0.20 -4.98 21.86
N GLN A 235 -0.01 -6.06 21.10
CA GLN A 235 1.21 -6.33 20.34
C GLN A 235 1.48 -5.28 19.25
N PHE A 236 0.43 -4.74 18.62
CA PHE A 236 0.58 -3.65 17.66
C PHE A 236 1.14 -2.39 18.33
N TYR A 237 0.53 -1.96 19.44
CA TYR A 237 0.95 -0.73 20.13
C TYR A 237 2.29 -0.86 20.87
N THR A 238 2.80 -2.06 21.14
CA THR A 238 4.18 -2.20 21.64
C THR A 238 5.23 -1.88 20.57
N GLN A 239 4.84 -1.83 19.30
CA GLN A 239 5.74 -1.65 18.17
C GLN A 239 5.57 -0.30 17.44
N VAL A 240 4.57 0.50 17.80
CA VAL A 240 4.16 1.74 17.10
C VAL A 240 4.31 2.99 17.96
#